data_AF-A0A0R1ZSM6-F1
#
_entry.id   AF-A0A0R1ZSM6-F1
#
_cell.length_a   1.000
_cell.length_b   1.000
_cell.length_c   1.000
_cell.angle_alpha   90.00
_cell.angle_beta   90.00
_cell.angle_gamma   90.00
#
_symmetry.space_group_name_H-M   'P 1'
#
loop_
_entity.id
_entity.type
_entity.pdbx_description
1 polymer ?
#
loop_
_entity_poly.entity_id
_entity_poly.type
_entity_poly.pdbx_seq_one_letter_code
_entity_poly.pdbx_strand_id
1 'polypeptide(L)' 'MKYIKAHPTKYTHSLLIINRLIMPLIIVTTIVELMRWPVLSVVLELVGAVTITVGVVLLILDWRVRK' A
#
# COMPACT_ATOMS: atom_id res chain seq x y z
N MET A 1 -28.75 -12.41 -6.12
CA MET A 1 -27.69 -11.55 -5.57
C MET A 1 -27.70 -10.21 -6.30
N LYS A 2 -28.11 -9.11 -5.65
CA LYS A 2 -27.97 -7.76 -6.21
C LYS A 2 -26.48 -7.43 -6.17
N TYR A 3 -25.84 -7.28 -7.33
CA TYR A 3 -24.48 -6.73 -7.40
C TYR A 3 -24.53 -5.32 -6.80
N ILE A 4 -23.99 -5.16 -5.60
CA ILE A 4 -23.72 -3.84 -5.05
C ILE A 4 -22.61 -3.27 -5.94
N LYS A 5 -22.98 -2.43 -6.92
CA LYS A 5 -22.01 -1.61 -7.65
C LYS A 5 -21.40 -0.67 -6.62
N ALA A 6 -20.26 -1.08 -6.07
CA ALA A 6 -19.54 -0.29 -5.11
C ALA A 6 -18.94 0.89 -5.89
N HIS A 7 -19.62 2.04 -5.86
CA HIS A 7 -19.17 3.24 -6.56
C HIS A 7 -17.76 3.63 -6.07
N PRO A 8 -16.83 3.91 -6.99
CA PRO A 8 -15.49 4.32 -6.59
C PRO A 8 -15.57 5.62 -5.79
N THR A 9 -14.93 5.64 -4.63
CA THR A 9 -14.83 6.84 -3.80
C THR A 9 -13.57 7.63 -4.17
N LYS A 10 -13.43 8.85 -3.64
CA LYS A 10 -12.21 9.66 -3.79
C LYS A 10 -10.94 8.92 -3.32
N TYR A 11 -11.07 7.96 -2.40
CA TYR A 11 -9.97 7.18 -1.84
C TYR A 11 -9.62 5.92 -2.66
N THR A 12 -10.54 5.44 -3.51
CA THR A 12 -10.33 4.23 -4.32
C THR A 12 -9.16 4.38 -5.30
N HIS A 13 -8.96 5.57 -5.88
CA HIS A 13 -7.84 5.82 -6.78
C HIS A 13 -6.49 5.82 -6.04
N SER A 14 -6.44 6.45 -4.85
CA SER A 14 -5.24 6.45 -4.00
C SER A 14 -4.89 5.03 -3.51
N LEU A 15 -5.89 4.22 -3.18
CA LEU A 15 -5.71 2.81 -2.82
C LEU A 15 -5.13 1.98 -3.97
N LEU A 16 -5.61 2.19 -5.19
CA LEU A 16 -5.06 1.51 -6.38
C LEU A 16 -3.60 1.89 -6.63
N ILE A 17 -3.23 3.17 -6.43
CA ILE A 17 -1.85 3.61 -6.54
C ILE A 17 -0.98 2.93 -5.48
N ILE A 18 -1.39 2.95 -4.22
CA ILE A 18 -0.62 2.28 -3.15
C ILE A 18 -0.48 0.79 -3.44
N ASN A 19 -1.55 0.12 -3.86
CA ASN A 19 -1.52 -1.29 -4.20
C ASN A 19 -0.52 -1.60 -5.33
N ARG A 20 -0.41 -0.73 -6.34
CA ARG A 20 0.58 -0.86 -7.42
C ARG A 20 2.02 -0.60 -6.96
N LEU A 21 2.23 0.19 -5.91
CA LEU A 21 3.56 0.52 -5.37
C LEU A 21 4.12 -0.56 -4.44
N ILE A 22 3.26 -1.39 -3.83
CA ILE A 22 3.69 -2.47 -2.92
C ILE A 22 4.60 -3.48 -3.62
N MET A 23 4.25 -3.90 -4.84
CA MET A 23 5.00 -4.95 -5.54
C MET A 23 6.42 -4.51 -5.94
N PRO A 24 6.65 -3.33 -6.53
CA PRO A 24 7.99 -2.77 -6.71
C PRO A 24 8.76 -2.62 -5.39
N LEU A 25 8.09 -2.18 -4.32
CA LEU A 25 8.73 -1.98 -3.02
C LEU A 25 9.25 -3.31 -2.44
N ILE A 26 8.47 -4.38 -2.54
CA ILE A 26 8.89 -5.73 -2.13
C ILE A 26 10.12 -6.16 -2.95
N ILE A 27 10.07 -6.02 -4.29
CA ILE A 27 11.19 -6.41 -5.16
C ILE A 27 12.47 -5.67 -4.78
N VAL A 28 12.40 -4.35 -4.60
CA VAL A 28 13.56 -3.53 -4.22
C VAL A 28 14.09 -3.94 -2.84
N THR A 29 13.20 -4.17 -1.87
CA THR A 29 13.60 -4.62 -0.51
C THR A 29 14.33 -5.96 -0.57
N THR A 30 13.80 -6.94 -1.30
CA THR A 30 14.46 -8.24 -1.49
C THR A 30 15.84 -8.10 -2.16
N ILE A 31 15.98 -7.25 -3.17
CA ILE A 31 17.28 -7.00 -3.82
C ILE A 31 18.28 -6.39 -2.83
N VAL A 32 17.85 -5.42 -2.04
CA VAL A 32 18.72 -4.73 -1.08
C VAL A 32 19.15 -5.67 0.07
N GLU A 33 18.25 -6.54 0.52
CA GLU A 33 18.58 -7.60 1.48
C GLU A 33 19.62 -8.57 0.91
N LEU A 34 19.47 -8.99 -0.34
CA LEU A 34 20.44 -9.87 -1.03
C LEU A 34 21.83 -9.22 -1.14
N MET A 35 21.88 -7.91 -1.36
CA MET A 35 23.12 -7.14 -1.45
C MET A 35 23.76 -6.84 -0.08
N ARG A 36 23.09 -7.21 1.03
CA ARG A 36 23.53 -7.00 2.42
C ARG A 36 23.86 -5.54 2.74
N TRP A 37 23.02 -4.61 2.29
CA TRP A 37 23.16 -3.18 2.59
C TRP A 37 22.28 -2.81 3.80
N PRO A 38 22.80 -2.86 5.04
CA PRO A 38 21.97 -2.79 6.25
C PRO A 38 21.23 -1.47 6.40
N VAL A 39 21.90 -0.35 6.08
CA VAL A 39 21.28 0.98 6.18
C VAL A 39 20.12 1.13 5.20
N LEU A 40 20.29 0.67 3.95
CA LEU A 40 19.25 0.78 2.92
C LEU A 40 18.07 -0.17 3.21
N SER A 41 18.35 -1.36 3.78
CA SER A 41 17.32 -2.31 4.23
C SER A 41 16.42 -1.69 5.31
N VAL A 42 17.00 -1.09 6.36
CA VAL A 42 16.22 -0.40 7.41
C VAL A 42 15.37 0.74 6.84
N VAL A 43 15.91 1.52 5.90
CA VAL A 43 15.15 2.60 5.25
C VAL A 43 13.96 2.04 4.47
N LEU A 44 14.14 0.95 3.72
CA LEU A 44 13.06 0.33 2.94
C LEU A 44 11.99 -0.31 3.82
N GLU A 45 12.38 -0.92 4.95
CA GLU A 45 11.42 -1.41 5.94
C GLU A 45 10.55 -0.29 6.51
N LEU A 46 11.16 0.85 6.86
CA LEU A 46 10.42 2.03 7.33
C LEU A 46 9.46 2.56 6.26
N VAL A 47 9.91 2.66 5.00
CA VAL A 47 9.06 3.08 3.88
C VAL A 47 7.91 2.09 3.66
N GLY A 48 8.16 0.79 3.79
CA GLY A 48 7.16 -0.27 3.74
C GLY A 48 6.10 -0.12 4.83
N ALA A 49 6.54 0.07 6.08
CA ALA A 49 5.65 0.27 7.22
C ALA A 49 4.73 1.49 7.04
N VAL A 50 5.29 2.62 6.58
CA VAL A 50 4.52 3.84 6.28
C VAL A 50 3.51 3.59 5.16
N THR A 51 3.93 2.93 4.08
CA THR A 51 3.06 2.62 2.92
C THR A 51 1.86 1.76 3.32
N ILE A 52 2.09 0.72 4.13
CA ILE A 52 1.03 -0.14 4.67
C ILE A 52 0.09 0.66 5.57
N THR A 53 0.64 1.48 6.47
CA THR A 53 -0.16 2.29 7.40
C THR A 53 -1.08 3.25 6.65
N VAL A 54 -0.55 3.97 5.65
CA VAL A 54 -1.35 4.87 4.81
C VAL A 54 -2.39 4.08 4.01
N GLY A 55 -2.04 2.92 3.48
CA GLY A 55 -2.98 2.03 2.79
C GLY A 55 -4.15 1.61 3.67
N VAL A 56 -3.89 1.22 4.93
CA VAL A 56 -4.92 0.86 5.91
C VAL A 56 -5.82 2.04 6.24
N VAL A 57 -5.25 3.23 6.48
CA VAL A 57 -6.04 4.44 6.74
C VAL A 57 -6.96 4.75 5.57
N LEU A 58 -6.46 4.69 4.34
CA LEU A 58 -7.27 4.91 3.14
C LEU A 58 -8.35 3.84 2.97
N LEU A 59 -8.07 2.57 3.32
CA LEU A 59 -9.07 1.50 3.31
C LEU A 59 -10.20 1.79 4.31
N ILE A 60 -9.85 2.23 5.52
CA ILE A 60 -10.83 2.60 6.56
C ILE A 60 -11.68 3.80 6.11
N LEU A 61 -11.06 4.82 5.52
CA LEU A 61 -11.77 6.00 4.99
C LEU A 61 -12.69 5.61 3.84
N ASP A 62 -12.21 4.83 2.88
CA ASP A 62 -12.99 4.32 1.76
C ASP A 62 -14.18 3.48 2.26
N TRP A 63 -13.96 2.62 3.26
CA TRP A 63 -15.02 1.83 3.89
C TRP A 63 -16.06 2.71 4.61
N ARG A 64 -15.62 3.75 5.34
CA ARG A 64 -16.54 4.69 6.00
C ARG A 64 -17.39 5.48 5.01
N VAL A 65 -16.86 5.85 3.85
CA VAL A 65 -17.58 6.60 2.81
C VAL A 65 -18.59 5.75 2.05
N ARG A 66 -18.40 4.43 2.01
CA ARG A 66 -19.34 3.49 1.36
C ARG A 66 -20.49 3.02 2.25
N LYS A 67 -20.41 3.25 3.57
CA LYS A 67 -21.53 3.01 4.49
C LYS A 67 -22.54 4.13 4.42
#